data_AF-A0A949YWL5-F1
#
_entry.id   AF-A0A949YWL5-F1
#
_cell.length_a   1.000
_cell.length_b   1.000
_cell.length_c   1.000
_cell.angle_alpha   90.00
_cell.angle_beta   90.00
_cell.angle_gamma   90.00
#
_symmetry.space_group_name_H-M   'P 1'
#
loop_
_entity.id
_entity.type
_entity.pdbx_description
1 polymer ?
#
loop_
_entity_poly.entity_id
_entity_poly.type
_entity_poly.pdbx_seq_one_letter_code
_entity_poly.pdbx_strand_id
1 'polypeptide(L)'
;RLAISTVLYVLGFWAPWLRFGASAEANPAKLWSWLAIELARPGIVPIQIAYETITLGAIVLAVLGAALRFWGTAYLGRSVVFDKAMHAHSVVAAGPYRYVRNPLYLGSMLTALAISISMPVSGAAFFLVALCLFVVRLALGEESFLRAKMGDAYDEFSKHVPRWLPSFSSRLPASEAKPAWSSAAMGEFFPLGIALCFIIFSWRDDSDLLTRCVLICFGVSLVLRALRPKQAL
;
A
#
# COMPACT_ATOMS: atom_id res chain seq x y z
N ARG A 1 -8.43 -6.64 10.03
CA ARG A 1 -7.59 -5.84 9.11
C ARG A 1 -6.30 -5.39 9.81
N LEU A 2 -6.33 -4.49 10.79
CA LEU A 2 -5.12 -3.93 11.42
C LEU A 2 -4.18 -4.99 12.05
N ALA A 3 -4.70 -5.94 12.83
CA ALA A 3 -3.89 -6.97 13.46
C ALA A 3 -3.13 -7.83 12.43
N ILE A 4 -3.83 -8.29 11.39
CA ILE A 4 -3.23 -9.07 10.29
C ILE A 4 -2.14 -8.26 9.60
N SER A 5 -2.43 -7.02 9.18
CA SER A 5 -1.41 -6.16 8.56
C SER A 5 -0.19 -5.96 9.46
N THR A 6 -0.39 -5.76 10.76
CA THR A 6 0.71 -5.61 11.74
C THR A 6 1.58 -6.86 11.78
N VAL A 7 0.97 -8.05 11.86
CA VAL A 7 1.70 -9.33 11.83
C VAL A 7 2.48 -9.47 10.53
N LEU A 8 1.89 -9.11 9.37
CA LEU A 8 2.58 -9.18 8.09
C LEU A 8 3.81 -8.25 8.05
N TYR A 9 3.70 -7.00 8.53
CA TYR A 9 4.84 -6.08 8.60
C TYR A 9 5.92 -6.60 9.54
N VAL A 10 5.56 -7.09 10.73
CA VAL A 10 6.51 -7.64 11.71
C VAL A 10 7.24 -8.86 11.13
N LEU A 11 6.51 -9.81 10.56
CA LEU A 11 7.10 -11.00 9.95
C LEU A 11 7.92 -10.68 8.69
N GLY A 12 7.53 -9.66 7.92
CA GLY A 12 8.31 -9.20 6.77
C GLY A 12 9.67 -8.63 7.16
N PHE A 13 9.73 -7.79 8.20
CA PHE A 13 10.99 -7.18 8.66
C PHE A 13 11.85 -8.10 9.52
N TRP A 14 11.23 -8.93 10.36
CA TRP A 14 11.95 -9.77 11.33
C TRP A 14 12.11 -11.22 10.86
N ALA A 15 11.40 -11.64 9.81
CA ALA A 15 11.49 -12.92 9.11
C ALA A 15 12.19 -14.02 9.93
N PRO A 16 11.54 -14.54 10.99
CA PRO A 16 12.18 -15.40 11.99
C PRO A 16 12.78 -16.67 11.37
N TRP A 17 12.31 -17.06 10.19
CA TRP A 17 12.82 -18.18 9.42
C TRP A 17 14.23 -17.98 8.85
N LEU A 18 14.75 -16.75 8.81
CA LEU A 18 16.15 -16.49 8.48
C LEU A 18 17.12 -16.97 9.56
N ARG A 19 16.62 -17.20 10.78
CA ARG A 19 17.42 -17.71 11.92
C ARG A 19 17.37 -19.23 12.05
N PHE A 20 16.52 -19.92 11.28
CA PHE A 20 16.51 -21.38 11.24
C PHE A 20 17.62 -21.88 10.32
N GLY A 21 18.78 -22.19 10.88
CA GLY A 21 19.92 -22.81 10.17
C GLY A 21 21.04 -21.87 9.74
N ALA A 22 20.91 -20.55 9.95
CA ALA A 22 22.00 -19.59 9.79
C ALA A 22 22.71 -19.34 11.13
N SER A 23 24.04 -19.13 11.10
CA SER A 23 24.77 -18.60 12.25
C SER A 23 24.16 -17.26 12.66
N ALA A 24 24.00 -17.02 13.97
CA ALA A 24 23.34 -15.83 14.52
C ALA A 24 23.93 -14.47 14.04
N GLU A 25 25.10 -14.51 13.41
CA GLU A 25 25.84 -13.35 12.88
C GLU A 25 25.55 -13.03 11.40
N ALA A 26 24.86 -13.88 10.65
CA ALA A 26 24.57 -13.63 9.25
C ALA A 26 23.42 -12.62 9.12
N ASN A 27 23.74 -11.35 8.82
CA ASN A 27 22.74 -10.34 8.51
C ASN A 27 22.18 -10.63 7.10
N PRO A 28 20.91 -11.03 6.95
CA PRO A 28 20.38 -11.45 5.66
C PRO A 28 20.35 -10.29 4.68
N ALA A 29 20.80 -10.52 3.44
CA ALA A 29 20.79 -9.50 2.40
C ALA A 29 19.39 -8.91 2.23
N LYS A 30 19.30 -7.58 2.25
CA LYS A 30 18.06 -6.86 1.99
C LYS A 30 17.68 -7.01 0.52
N LEU A 31 16.38 -6.92 0.24
CA LEU A 31 15.87 -6.99 -1.12
C LEU A 31 16.48 -5.89 -2.01
N TRP A 32 16.71 -4.70 -1.46
CA TRP A 32 17.37 -3.59 -2.17
C TRP A 32 18.74 -3.96 -2.74
N SER A 33 19.64 -4.51 -1.93
CA SER A 33 20.99 -4.88 -2.38
C SER A 33 20.97 -6.09 -3.30
N TRP A 34 20.11 -7.08 -3.02
CA TRP A 34 19.93 -8.21 -3.91
C TRP A 34 19.49 -7.78 -5.31
N LEU A 35 18.45 -6.94 -5.43
CA LEU A 35 17.98 -6.44 -6.72
C LEU A 35 19.05 -5.62 -7.48
N ALA A 36 19.81 -4.79 -6.77
CA ALA A 36 20.88 -4.01 -7.40
C ALA A 36 22.00 -4.92 -7.95
N ILE A 37 22.38 -5.97 -7.22
CA ILE A 37 23.37 -6.97 -7.66
C ILE A 37 22.86 -7.76 -8.86
N GLU A 38 21.60 -8.20 -8.83
CA GLU A 38 20.96 -8.92 -9.96
C GLU A 38 20.91 -8.05 -11.22
N LEU A 39 20.59 -6.76 -11.09
CA LEU A 39 20.54 -5.82 -12.21
C LEU A 39 21.95 -5.53 -12.78
N ALA A 40 22.97 -5.47 -11.94
CA ALA A 40 24.36 -5.27 -12.35
C ALA A 40 25.04 -6.56 -12.87
N ARG A 41 24.51 -7.75 -12.56
CA ARG A 41 25.09 -9.06 -12.90
C ARG A 41 25.48 -9.22 -14.37
N PRO A 42 24.70 -8.75 -15.37
CA PRO A 42 25.08 -8.87 -16.78
C PRO A 42 26.31 -8.05 -17.17
N GLY A 43 26.82 -7.18 -16.30
CA GLY A 43 27.96 -6.29 -16.57
C GLY A 43 27.61 -5.06 -17.42
N ILE A 44 26.32 -4.87 -17.76
CA ILE A 44 25.85 -3.76 -18.60
C ILE A 44 25.67 -2.48 -17.77
N VAL A 45 25.18 -2.61 -16.55
CA VAL A 45 24.84 -1.49 -15.67
C VAL A 45 25.83 -1.45 -14.49
N PRO A 46 26.52 -0.32 -14.24
CA PRO A 46 27.34 -0.15 -13.04
C PRO A 46 26.54 -0.37 -11.76
N ILE A 47 27.16 -0.98 -10.75
CA ILE A 47 26.48 -1.31 -9.48
C ILE A 47 25.86 -0.09 -8.80
N GLN A 48 26.51 1.07 -8.89
CA GLN A 48 25.98 2.34 -8.36
C GLN A 48 24.67 2.75 -9.06
N ILE A 49 24.64 2.72 -10.39
CA ILE A 49 23.44 3.04 -11.18
C ILE A 49 22.33 2.03 -10.89
N ALA A 50 22.67 0.77 -10.64
CA ALA A 50 21.69 -0.24 -10.26
C ALA A 50 21.01 0.11 -8.93
N TYR A 51 21.78 0.52 -7.91
CA TYR A 51 21.25 0.99 -6.62
C TYR A 51 20.34 2.21 -6.80
N GLU A 52 20.78 3.22 -7.54
CA GLU A 52 20.01 4.43 -7.83
C GLU A 52 18.70 4.10 -8.56
N THR A 53 18.72 3.17 -9.51
CA THR A 53 17.55 2.74 -10.28
C THR A 53 16.51 2.05 -9.41
N ILE A 54 16.92 1.10 -8.56
CA ILE A 54 16.01 0.42 -7.63
C ILE A 54 15.43 1.42 -6.62
N THR A 55 16.26 2.32 -6.10
CA THR A 55 15.84 3.40 -5.19
C THR A 55 14.80 4.32 -5.84
N LEU A 56 15.05 4.79 -7.06
CA LEU A 56 14.12 5.62 -7.82
C LEU A 56 12.80 4.89 -8.06
N GLY A 57 12.87 3.62 -8.46
CA GLY A 57 11.68 2.78 -8.64
C GLY A 57 10.84 2.69 -7.37
N ALA A 58 11.48 2.51 -6.21
CA ALA A 58 10.78 2.47 -4.93
C ALA A 58 10.18 3.82 -4.51
N ILE A 59 10.86 4.94 -4.78
CA ILE A 59 10.28 6.29 -4.58
C ILE A 59 9.03 6.45 -5.43
N VAL A 60 9.09 6.12 -6.72
CA VAL A 60 7.95 6.22 -7.64
C VAL A 60 6.78 5.38 -7.14
N LEU A 61 7.02 4.14 -6.72
CA LEU A 61 5.99 3.27 -6.16
C LEU A 61 5.40 3.83 -4.85
N ALA A 62 6.23 4.38 -3.96
CA ALA A 62 5.77 4.97 -2.71
C ALA A 62 4.87 6.19 -2.97
N VAL A 63 5.28 7.09 -3.88
CA VAL A 63 4.55 8.30 -4.26
C VAL A 63 3.25 7.95 -4.95
N LEU A 64 3.26 7.05 -5.94
CA LEU A 64 2.05 6.61 -6.63
C LEU A 64 1.07 5.92 -5.68
N GLY A 65 1.58 5.05 -4.80
CA GLY A 65 0.79 4.38 -3.77
C GLY A 65 0.12 5.37 -2.82
N ALA A 66 0.88 6.36 -2.33
CA ALA A 66 0.36 7.40 -1.47
C ALA A 66 -0.64 8.32 -2.17
N ALA A 67 -0.35 8.75 -3.40
CA ALA A 67 -1.24 9.60 -4.19
C ALA A 67 -2.57 8.90 -4.48
N LEU A 68 -2.55 7.62 -4.86
CA LEU A 68 -3.77 6.86 -5.14
C LEU A 68 -4.61 6.63 -3.88
N ARG A 69 -3.96 6.35 -2.74
CA ARG A 69 -4.66 6.25 -1.45
C ARG A 69 -5.25 7.58 -1.01
N PHE A 70 -4.49 8.67 -1.12
CA PHE A 70 -4.94 10.02 -0.79
C PHE A 70 -6.15 10.41 -1.65
N TRP A 71 -6.09 10.18 -2.96
CA TRP A 71 -7.19 10.45 -3.88
C TRP A 71 -8.42 9.57 -3.57
N GLY A 72 -8.21 8.28 -3.29
CA GLY A 72 -9.30 7.36 -2.95
C GLY A 72 -10.00 7.71 -1.63
N THR A 73 -9.22 8.08 -0.61
CA THR A 73 -9.76 8.46 0.71
C THR A 73 -10.46 9.80 0.65
N ALA A 74 -10.06 10.71 -0.24
CA ALA A 74 -10.77 11.98 -0.44
C ALA A 74 -12.21 11.74 -0.95
N TYR A 75 -12.45 10.77 -1.81
CA TYR A 75 -13.78 10.49 -2.37
C TYR A 75 -14.63 9.54 -1.53
N LEU A 76 -14.03 8.55 -0.86
CA LEU A 76 -14.78 7.61 -0.02
C LEU A 76 -15.01 8.14 1.40
N GLY A 77 -14.19 9.09 1.85
CA GLY A 77 -14.23 9.66 3.20
C GLY A 77 -13.49 8.78 4.21
N ARG A 78 -12.75 9.42 5.11
CA ARG A 78 -11.95 8.75 6.15
C ARG A 78 -12.78 7.85 7.08
N SER A 79 -14.02 8.23 7.37
CA SER A 79 -14.93 7.44 8.21
C SER A 79 -15.15 6.07 7.59
N VAL A 80 -15.52 6.01 6.31
CA VAL A 80 -15.78 4.75 5.60
C VAL A 80 -14.51 3.92 5.39
N VAL A 81 -13.37 4.55 5.09
CA VAL A 81 -12.09 3.85 4.84
C VAL A 81 -11.54 3.12 6.06
N PHE A 82 -11.74 3.69 7.26
CA PHE A 82 -11.16 3.16 8.49
C PHE A 82 -12.18 2.53 9.43
N ASP A 83 -13.47 2.52 9.08
CA ASP A 83 -14.49 1.78 9.81
C ASP A 83 -14.29 0.27 9.59
N LYS A 84 -14.69 -0.51 10.60
CA LYS A 84 -14.80 -1.96 10.50
C LYS A 84 -16.10 -2.37 9.80
N ALA A 85 -17.13 -1.54 9.84
CA ALA A 85 -18.39 -1.77 9.15
C ALA A 85 -18.27 -1.46 7.64
N MET A 86 -18.93 -2.29 6.82
CA MET A 86 -19.06 -2.02 5.39
C MET A 86 -20.27 -1.10 5.17
N HIS A 87 -20.06 0.00 4.46
CA HIS A 87 -21.08 1.00 4.17
C HIS A 87 -21.59 0.81 2.73
N ALA A 88 -22.91 0.81 2.55
CA ALA A 88 -23.54 0.61 1.24
C ALA A 88 -24.65 1.64 1.01
N HIS A 89 -24.28 2.91 0.85
CA HIS A 89 -25.23 3.99 0.57
C HIS A 89 -25.48 4.17 -0.93
N SER A 90 -24.42 4.21 -1.74
CA SER A 90 -24.50 4.33 -3.19
C SER A 90 -23.17 3.93 -3.85
N VAL A 91 -23.20 3.62 -5.15
CA VAL A 91 -21.98 3.36 -5.92
C VAL A 91 -21.20 4.67 -6.08
N VAL A 92 -20.00 4.71 -5.51
CA VAL A 92 -19.09 5.85 -5.66
C VAL A 92 -18.34 5.74 -6.97
N ALA A 93 -18.94 6.22 -8.05
CA ALA A 93 -18.30 6.36 -9.36
C ALA A 93 -17.67 7.76 -9.53
N ALA A 94 -16.78 8.15 -8.61
CA ALA A 94 -16.10 9.45 -8.64
C ALA A 94 -14.62 9.35 -8.28
N GLY A 95 -13.83 10.33 -8.73
CA GLY A 95 -12.38 10.33 -8.52
C GLY A 95 -11.70 9.07 -9.06
N PRO A 96 -10.84 8.39 -8.28
CA PRO A 96 -10.10 7.23 -8.76
C PRO A 96 -10.99 6.01 -8.96
N TYR A 97 -12.17 5.96 -8.31
CA TYR A 97 -13.12 4.86 -8.42
C TYR A 97 -13.79 4.76 -9.81
N ARG A 98 -13.63 5.78 -10.66
CA ARG A 98 -14.03 5.71 -12.08
C ARG A 98 -13.08 4.88 -12.92
N TYR A 99 -11.80 4.78 -12.52
CA TYR A 99 -10.75 4.12 -13.29
C TYR A 99 -10.46 2.72 -12.78
N VAL A 100 -10.56 2.50 -11.47
CA VAL A 100 -10.33 1.21 -10.82
C VAL A 100 -11.28 1.04 -9.64
N ARG A 101 -11.83 -0.16 -9.43
CA ARG A 101 -12.80 -0.39 -8.34
C ARG A 101 -12.17 -0.30 -6.95
N ASN A 102 -10.90 -0.67 -6.85
CA ASN A 102 -10.19 -0.81 -5.57
C ASN A 102 -8.90 0.05 -5.50
N PRO A 103 -8.99 1.38 -5.66
CA PRO A 103 -7.82 2.26 -5.71
C PRO A 103 -7.03 2.26 -4.39
N LEU A 104 -7.70 2.15 -3.24
CA LEU A 104 -7.05 2.10 -1.93
C LEU A 104 -6.20 0.84 -1.75
N TYR A 105 -6.67 -0.30 -2.26
CA TYR A 105 -5.95 -1.56 -2.22
C TYR A 105 -4.78 -1.56 -3.20
N LEU A 106 -4.98 -1.05 -4.41
CA LEU A 106 -3.90 -0.88 -5.37
C LEU A 106 -2.80 0.03 -4.78
N GLY A 107 -3.19 1.17 -4.21
CA GLY A 107 -2.24 2.08 -3.58
C GLY A 107 -1.51 1.45 -2.39
N SER A 108 -2.20 0.65 -1.57
CA SER A 108 -1.57 -0.14 -0.52
C SER A 108 -0.55 -1.16 -1.04
N MET A 109 -0.83 -1.82 -2.16
CA MET A 109 0.11 -2.76 -2.78
C MET A 109 1.34 -2.04 -3.33
N LEU A 110 1.17 -0.87 -3.95
CA LEU A 110 2.29 -0.04 -4.43
C LEU A 110 3.18 0.44 -3.26
N THR A 111 2.58 0.96 -2.18
CA THR A 111 3.32 1.33 -0.97
C THR A 111 4.03 0.13 -0.35
N ALA A 112 3.40 -1.06 -0.34
CA ALA A 112 4.01 -2.27 0.18
C ALA A 112 5.21 -2.74 -0.66
N LEU A 113 5.13 -2.64 -1.98
CA LEU A 113 6.26 -2.91 -2.88
C LEU A 113 7.43 -1.98 -2.57
N ALA A 114 7.18 -0.68 -2.42
CA ALA A 114 8.22 0.27 -2.03
C ALA A 114 8.87 -0.08 -0.69
N ILE A 115 8.07 -0.39 0.35
CA ILE A 115 8.59 -0.75 1.67
C ILE A 115 9.41 -2.05 1.64
N SER A 116 9.02 -3.00 0.79
CA SER A 116 9.63 -4.33 0.75
C SER A 116 11.13 -4.32 0.41
N ILE A 117 11.64 -3.27 -0.25
CA ILE A 117 13.08 -3.15 -0.55
C ILE A 117 13.94 -3.11 0.74
N SER A 118 13.35 -2.60 1.83
CA SER A 118 14.01 -2.47 3.14
C SER A 118 13.95 -3.76 3.96
N MET A 119 13.19 -4.76 3.50
CA MET A 119 13.07 -6.06 4.15
C MET A 119 14.16 -7.02 3.64
N PRO A 120 14.53 -8.05 4.42
CA PRO A 120 15.29 -9.19 3.89
C PRO A 120 14.58 -9.85 2.70
N VAL A 121 15.31 -10.45 1.76
CA VAL A 121 14.72 -11.04 0.53
C VAL A 121 13.57 -12.02 0.83
N SER A 122 13.77 -12.97 1.75
CA SER A 122 12.73 -13.93 2.12
C SER A 122 11.57 -13.29 2.90
N GLY A 123 11.88 -12.28 3.71
CA GLY A 123 10.92 -11.43 4.41
C GLY A 123 9.99 -10.70 3.44
N ALA A 124 10.57 -10.04 2.45
CA ALA A 124 9.87 -9.35 1.38
C ALA A 124 8.99 -10.31 0.56
N ALA A 125 9.52 -11.47 0.18
CA ALA A 125 8.76 -12.48 -0.56
C ALA A 125 7.51 -12.94 0.20
N PHE A 126 7.68 -13.33 1.48
CA PHE A 126 6.55 -13.68 2.35
C PHE A 126 5.56 -12.53 2.47
N PHE A 127 6.05 -11.33 2.79
CA PHE A 127 5.23 -10.15 3.03
C PHE A 127 4.38 -9.80 1.80
N LEU A 128 4.98 -9.75 0.62
CA LEU A 128 4.28 -9.39 -0.62
C LEU A 128 3.23 -10.43 -1.00
N VAL A 129 3.55 -11.73 -0.90
CA VAL A 129 2.60 -12.80 -1.22
C VAL A 129 1.44 -12.82 -0.23
N ALA A 130 1.73 -12.79 1.07
CA ALA A 130 0.71 -12.81 2.11
C ALA A 130 -0.17 -11.56 2.08
N LEU A 131 0.41 -10.38 1.84
CA LEU A 131 -0.34 -9.14 1.70
C LEU A 131 -1.21 -9.15 0.44
N CYS A 132 -0.69 -9.63 -0.69
CA CYS A 132 -1.46 -9.77 -1.93
C CYS A 132 -2.68 -10.65 -1.72
N LEU A 133 -2.50 -11.86 -1.15
CA LEU A 133 -3.62 -12.76 -0.84
C LEU A 133 -4.63 -12.12 0.11
N PHE A 134 -4.16 -11.43 1.15
CA PHE A 134 -5.03 -10.74 2.10
C PHE A 134 -5.84 -9.62 1.44
N VAL A 135 -5.21 -8.80 0.61
CA VAL A 135 -5.84 -7.70 -0.14
C VAL A 135 -6.86 -8.24 -1.14
N VAL A 136 -6.51 -9.28 -1.91
CA VAL A 136 -7.43 -9.91 -2.87
C VAL A 136 -8.64 -10.46 -2.13
N ARG A 137 -8.46 -11.15 -1.00
CA ARG A 137 -9.57 -11.68 -0.21
C ARG A 137 -10.49 -10.57 0.31
N LEU A 138 -9.91 -9.47 0.75
CA LEU A 138 -10.66 -8.35 1.29
C LEU A 138 -11.48 -7.64 0.21
N ALA A 139 -10.86 -7.38 -0.95
CA ALA A 139 -11.53 -6.82 -2.11
C ALA A 139 -12.70 -7.72 -2.54
N LEU A 140 -12.48 -9.03 -2.72
CA LEU A 140 -13.55 -9.95 -3.10
C LEU A 140 -14.71 -9.97 -2.09
N GLY A 141 -14.40 -9.92 -0.80
CA GLY A 141 -15.41 -9.82 0.26
C GLY A 141 -16.24 -8.54 0.15
N GLU A 142 -15.59 -7.39 -0.01
CA GLU A 142 -16.26 -6.10 -0.19
C GLU A 142 -17.11 -6.05 -1.46
N GLU A 143 -16.59 -6.54 -2.59
CA GLU A 143 -17.35 -6.59 -3.84
C GLU A 143 -18.60 -7.47 -3.70
N SER A 144 -18.49 -8.62 -3.03
CA SER A 144 -19.63 -9.50 -2.78
C SER A 144 -20.69 -8.85 -1.89
N PHE A 145 -20.27 -8.11 -0.85
CA PHE A 145 -21.17 -7.37 0.02
C PHE A 145 -21.85 -6.21 -0.72
N LEU A 146 -21.10 -5.43 -1.49
CA LEU A 146 -21.65 -4.32 -2.28
C LEU A 146 -22.63 -4.82 -3.33
N ARG A 147 -22.30 -5.91 -4.03
CA ARG A 147 -23.23 -6.57 -4.97
C ARG A 147 -24.51 -7.03 -4.27
N ALA A 148 -24.41 -7.66 -3.10
CA ALA A 148 -25.58 -8.12 -2.35
C ALA A 148 -26.48 -6.97 -1.86
N LYS A 149 -25.93 -5.78 -1.63
CA LYS A 149 -26.67 -4.61 -1.14
C LYS A 149 -27.19 -3.69 -2.24
N MET A 150 -26.43 -3.53 -3.33
CA MET A 150 -26.71 -2.56 -4.40
C MET A 150 -27.24 -3.21 -5.68
N GLY A 151 -27.16 -4.55 -5.80
CA GLY A 151 -27.69 -5.31 -6.94
C GLY A 151 -27.18 -4.82 -8.29
N ASP A 152 -28.12 -4.62 -9.23
CA ASP A 152 -27.86 -4.29 -10.63
C ASP A 152 -27.00 -3.03 -10.82
N ALA A 153 -27.14 -2.03 -9.95
CA ALA A 153 -26.36 -0.80 -10.03
C ALA A 153 -24.85 -1.06 -9.84
N TYR A 154 -24.49 -1.97 -8.94
CA TYR A 154 -23.09 -2.37 -8.76
C TYR A 154 -22.60 -3.26 -9.90
N ASP A 155 -23.47 -4.11 -10.45
CA ASP A 155 -23.11 -4.96 -11.57
C ASP A 155 -22.84 -4.16 -12.84
N GLU A 156 -23.67 -3.16 -13.15
CA GLU A 156 -23.43 -2.22 -14.25
C GLU A 156 -22.11 -1.46 -14.07
N PHE A 157 -21.85 -0.95 -12.86
CA PHE A 157 -20.57 -0.32 -12.52
C PHE A 157 -19.38 -1.26 -12.75
N SER A 158 -19.48 -2.51 -12.30
CA SER A 158 -18.40 -3.49 -12.38
C SER A 158 -18.04 -3.93 -13.80
N LYS A 159 -18.97 -3.79 -14.76
CA LYS A 159 -18.73 -4.04 -16.19
C LYS A 159 -17.81 -2.99 -16.82
N HIS A 160 -17.87 -1.75 -16.34
CA HIS A 160 -17.14 -0.63 -16.91
C HIS A 160 -15.83 -0.34 -16.18
N VAL A 161 -15.74 -0.69 -14.90
CA VAL A 161 -14.57 -0.39 -14.08
C VAL A 161 -13.83 -1.69 -13.71
N PRO A 162 -12.57 -1.87 -14.15
CA PRO A 162 -11.78 -3.05 -13.80
C PRO A 162 -11.42 -3.07 -12.31
N ARG A 163 -11.13 -4.27 -11.80
CA ARG A 163 -10.83 -4.49 -10.38
C ARG A 163 -9.49 -3.89 -9.94
N TRP A 164 -8.45 -4.08 -10.76
CA TRP A 164 -7.05 -3.87 -10.37
C TRP A 164 -6.30 -2.91 -11.29
N LEU A 165 -6.37 -3.09 -12.61
CA LEU A 165 -5.65 -2.25 -13.56
C LEU A 165 -6.52 -1.06 -13.96
N PRO A 166 -6.06 0.21 -13.81
CA PRO A 166 -6.87 1.37 -14.17
C PRO A 166 -7.30 1.35 -15.64
N SER A 167 -8.59 1.55 -15.90
CA SER A 167 -9.12 1.80 -17.24
C SER A 167 -9.32 3.29 -17.46
N PHE A 168 -8.64 3.86 -18.45
CA PHE A 168 -8.83 5.25 -18.87
C PHE A 168 -10.04 5.45 -19.80
N SER A 169 -10.76 4.37 -20.17
CA SER A 169 -11.90 4.40 -21.07
C SER A 169 -13.26 4.43 -20.37
N SER A 170 -13.29 4.49 -19.03
CA SER A 170 -14.54 4.48 -18.27
C SER A 170 -15.40 5.73 -18.57
N ARG A 171 -16.57 5.51 -19.17
CA ARG A 171 -17.53 6.56 -19.58
C ARG A 171 -18.67 6.76 -18.58
N LEU A 172 -18.58 6.17 -17.38
CA LEU A 172 -19.65 6.31 -16.39
C LEU A 172 -19.82 7.77 -15.95
N PRO A 173 -21.06 8.27 -15.82
CA PRO A 173 -21.31 9.59 -15.24
C PRO A 173 -20.75 9.64 -13.81
N ALA A 174 -20.17 10.78 -13.45
CA ALA A 174 -19.60 10.94 -12.12
C ALA A 174 -20.72 10.96 -11.07
N SER A 175 -20.59 10.14 -10.02
CA SER A 175 -21.49 10.22 -8.86
C SER A 175 -21.33 11.57 -8.14
N GLU A 176 -22.34 12.00 -7.38
CA GLU A 176 -22.34 13.29 -6.64
C GLU A 176 -21.32 13.39 -5.49
N ALA A 177 -20.48 12.37 -5.29
CA ALA A 177 -19.46 12.36 -4.25
C ALA A 177 -18.44 13.50 -4.44
N LYS A 178 -18.35 14.38 -3.43
CA LYS A 178 -17.40 15.49 -3.38
C LYS A 178 -16.13 15.10 -2.61
N PRO A 179 -14.94 15.55 -3.03
CA PRO A 179 -13.70 15.20 -2.36
C PRO A 179 -13.54 15.93 -1.01
N ALA A 180 -13.25 15.17 0.04
CA ALA A 180 -12.89 15.66 1.36
C ALA A 180 -11.38 15.60 1.59
N TRP A 181 -10.63 16.49 0.93
CA TRP A 181 -9.15 16.50 0.92
C TRP A 181 -8.51 16.60 2.31
N SER A 182 -9.08 17.41 3.20
CA SER A 182 -8.60 17.54 4.58
C SER A 182 -8.71 16.22 5.35
N SER A 183 -9.81 15.51 5.17
CA SER A 183 -10.05 14.18 5.75
C SER A 183 -9.05 13.14 5.22
N ALA A 184 -8.71 13.21 3.94
CA ALA A 184 -7.69 12.36 3.33
C ALA A 184 -6.30 12.64 3.89
N ALA A 185 -5.91 13.91 4.06
CA ALA A 185 -4.63 14.29 4.64
C ALA A 185 -4.46 13.75 6.06
N MET A 186 -5.52 13.84 6.88
CA MET A 186 -5.50 13.28 8.23
C MET A 186 -5.57 11.74 8.24
N GLY A 187 -6.11 11.12 7.19
CA GLY A 187 -6.29 9.67 7.08
C GLY A 187 -5.04 8.92 6.64
N GLU A 188 -4.28 9.51 5.73
CA GLU A 188 -3.22 8.84 4.97
C GLU A 188 -1.81 9.20 5.44
N PHE A 189 -1.63 9.52 6.73
CA PHE A 189 -0.31 9.81 7.32
C PHE A 189 0.73 8.73 7.07
N PHE A 190 0.34 7.45 7.12
CA PHE A 190 1.27 6.35 6.91
C PHE A 190 1.85 6.36 5.50
N PRO A 191 1.07 6.18 4.41
CA PRO A 191 1.64 6.17 3.07
C PRO A 191 2.25 7.51 2.66
N LEU A 192 1.71 8.66 3.12
CA LEU A 192 2.33 9.97 2.87
C LEU A 192 3.69 10.10 3.57
N GLY A 193 3.79 9.66 4.84
CA GLY A 193 5.04 9.63 5.59
C GLY A 193 6.07 8.71 4.95
N ILE A 194 5.65 7.54 4.47
CA ILE A 194 6.51 6.61 3.73
C ILE A 194 7.04 7.27 2.45
N ALA A 195 6.17 7.87 1.63
CA ALA A 195 6.61 8.57 0.42
C ALA A 195 7.62 9.68 0.73
N LEU A 196 7.36 10.49 1.76
CA LEU A 196 8.27 11.54 2.19
C LEU A 196 9.62 11.00 2.67
N CYS A 197 9.61 9.95 3.50
CA CYS A 197 10.84 9.33 4.00
C CYS A 197 11.68 8.74 2.86
N PHE A 198 11.05 8.11 1.87
CA PHE A 198 11.75 7.60 0.70
C PHE A 198 12.38 8.75 -0.09
N ILE A 199 11.63 9.83 -0.38
CA ILE A 199 12.16 10.99 -1.11
C ILE A 199 13.37 11.62 -0.41
N ILE A 200 13.33 11.75 0.92
CA ILE A 200 14.36 12.46 1.69
C ILE A 200 15.58 11.58 1.98
N PHE A 201 15.37 10.33 2.39
CA PHE A 201 16.42 9.52 3.02
C PHE A 201 17.00 8.44 2.13
N SER A 202 16.36 8.08 1.02
CA SER A 202 16.85 6.97 0.19
C SER A 202 18.17 7.27 -0.53
N TRP A 203 18.56 8.53 -0.61
CA TRP A 203 19.82 8.98 -1.22
C TRP A 203 21.03 8.87 -0.30
N ARG A 204 20.85 8.42 0.95
CA ARG A 204 21.95 8.29 1.93
C ARG A 204 22.65 6.92 1.92
N ASP A 205 22.29 6.04 0.97
CA ASP A 205 22.74 4.64 0.88
C ASP A 205 22.60 3.82 2.19
N ASP A 206 21.84 4.34 3.16
CA ASP A 206 21.58 3.74 4.45
C ASP A 206 20.18 3.12 4.47
N SER A 207 20.14 1.83 4.17
CA SER A 207 18.91 1.05 4.20
C SER A 207 18.36 0.81 5.62
N ASP A 208 19.17 0.94 6.67
CA ASP A 208 18.72 0.85 8.05
C ASP A 208 17.96 2.11 8.45
N LEU A 209 18.38 3.27 7.97
CA LEU A 209 17.65 4.53 8.13
C LEU A 209 16.24 4.44 7.53
N LEU A 210 16.11 3.90 6.30
CA LEU A 210 14.80 3.67 5.68
C LEU A 210 13.94 2.71 6.50
N THR A 211 14.54 1.65 7.05
CA THR A 211 13.84 0.70 7.94
C THR A 211 13.28 1.41 9.17
N ARG A 212 14.09 2.24 9.83
CA ARG A 212 13.68 3.04 11.00
C ARG A 212 12.54 4.00 10.63
N CYS A 213 12.64 4.69 9.49
CA CYS A 213 11.57 5.56 8.99
C CYS A 213 10.26 4.80 8.81
N VAL A 214 10.28 3.62 8.19
CA VAL A 214 9.08 2.78 8.01
C VAL A 214 8.47 2.43 9.36
N LEU A 215 9.27 1.97 10.32
CA LEU A 215 8.81 1.58 11.66
C LEU A 215 8.24 2.77 12.43
N ILE A 216 8.86 3.94 12.35
CA ILE A 216 8.37 5.17 12.98
C ILE A 216 7.03 5.58 12.36
N CYS A 217 6.95 5.67 11.03
CA CYS A 217 5.70 5.99 10.33
C CYS A 217 4.58 4.99 10.71
N PHE A 218 4.92 3.70 10.78
CA PHE A 218 3.98 2.66 11.17
C PHE A 218 3.51 2.84 12.61
N GLY A 219 4.43 3.03 13.56
CA GLY A 219 4.13 3.27 14.97
C GLY A 219 3.27 4.51 15.19
N VAL A 220 3.64 5.63 14.57
CA VAL A 220 2.84 6.88 14.59
C VAL A 220 1.44 6.62 14.04
N SER A 221 1.30 5.85 12.96
CA SER A 221 0.00 5.52 12.39
C SER A 221 -0.88 4.69 13.35
N LEU A 222 -0.28 3.82 14.17
CA LEU A 222 -1.00 3.05 15.19
C LEU A 222 -1.47 3.97 16.32
N VAL A 223 -0.60 4.84 16.82
CA VAL A 223 -0.92 5.82 17.87
C VAL A 223 -2.05 6.75 17.41
N LEU A 224 -1.94 7.32 16.21
CA LEU A 224 -2.98 8.19 15.64
C LEU A 224 -4.32 7.47 15.41
N ARG A 225 -4.32 6.14 15.28
CA ARG A 225 -5.55 5.34 15.20
C ARG A 225 -6.11 5.01 16.58
N ALA A 226 -5.26 4.78 17.57
CA ALA A 226 -5.65 4.50 18.94
C ALA A 226 -6.21 5.76 19.64
N LEU A 227 -5.64 6.93 19.39
CA LEU A 227 -6.08 8.22 19.93
C LEU A 227 -7.36 8.78 19.27
N ARG A 228 -7.99 8.04 18.35
CA ARG A 228 -9.22 8.51 17.71
C ARG A 228 -10.34 8.51 18.75
N PRO A 229 -11.02 9.66 18.99
CA PRO A 229 -12.26 9.64 19.76
C PRO A 229 -13.22 8.69 19.06
N LYS A 230 -13.84 7.78 19.81
CA LYS A 230 -14.94 6.96 19.30
C LYS A 230 -16.02 7.95 18.86
N GLN A 231 -16.25 8.06 17.55
CA GLN A 231 -17.41 8.81 17.06
C GLN A 231 -18.63 8.11 17.64
N ALA A 232 -19.35 8.82 18.51
CA ALA A 232 -20.65 8.36 18.98
C ALA A 232 -21.54 8.18 17.75
N LEU A 233 -22.09 6.97 17.62
CA LEU A 233 -23.12 6.63 16.64
C LEU A 233 -24.36 7.51 16.84
#